data_AF-A0A2V8VW98-F1
#
_entry.id   AF-A0A2V8VW98-F1
#
_cell.length_a   1.000
_cell.length_b   1.000
_cell.length_c   1.000
_cell.angle_alpha   90.00
_cell.angle_beta   90.00
_cell.angle_gamma   90.00
#
_symmetry.space_group_name_H-M   'P 1'
#
loop_
_entity.id
_entity.type
_entity.pdbx_description
1 polymer ?
#
loop_
_entity_poly.entity_id
_entity_poly.type
_entity_poly.pdbx_seq_one_letter_code
_entity_poly.pdbx_strand_id
1 'polypeptide(L)'
;MGNFIGGSAYAMSRDIAEGLILVNANTFKKFTVAELKQLSFELDKVQKEARSEQPLGEDTQAIQKRGRKLGRITTALQTINQAMMKR
;
A
#
# COMPACT_ATOMS: atom_id res chain seq x y z
N MET A 1 -16.25 -4.57 11.24
CA MET A 1 -14.99 -5.01 10.62
C MET A 1 -14.87 -4.37 9.26
N GLY A 2 -13.67 -3.91 8.91
CA GLY A 2 -13.39 -3.38 7.58
C GLY A 2 -13.17 -4.55 6.63
N ASN A 3 -14.00 -4.67 5.59
CA ASN A 3 -13.76 -5.65 4.56
C ASN A 3 -12.57 -5.19 3.70
N PHE A 4 -11.48 -5.96 3.72
CA PHE A 4 -10.37 -5.76 2.79
C PHE A 4 -10.89 -5.90 1.36
N ILE A 5 -10.57 -4.93 0.51
CA ILE A 5 -10.81 -5.05 -0.94
C ILE A 5 -9.93 -6.20 -1.45
N GLY A 6 -10.49 -7.12 -2.23
CA GLY A 6 -9.80 -8.36 -2.62
C GLY A 6 -9.79 -9.45 -1.55
N GLY A 7 -10.50 -9.27 -0.43
CA GLY A 7 -10.77 -10.31 0.56
C GLY A 7 -9.69 -10.54 1.62
N SER A 8 -8.50 -9.94 1.49
CA SER A 8 -7.43 -10.02 2.49
C SER A 8 -6.54 -8.78 2.48
N ALA A 9 -5.82 -8.53 3.58
CA ALA A 9 -4.84 -7.45 3.67
C ALA A 9 -3.73 -7.56 2.61
N TYR A 10 -3.33 -8.80 2.27
CA TYR A 10 -2.34 -9.08 1.23
C TYR A 10 -2.85 -8.73 -0.16
N ALA A 11 -4.07 -9.15 -0.53
CA ALA A 11 -4.65 -8.80 -1.82
C ALA A 11 -4.79 -7.28 -1.96
N MET A 12 -5.29 -6.63 -0.91
CA MET A 12 -5.45 -5.18 -0.89
C MET A 12 -4.11 -4.44 -1.02
N SER A 13 -3.02 -4.91 -0.39
CA SER A 13 -1.71 -4.28 -0.49
C SER A 13 -1.12 -4.37 -1.90
N ARG A 14 -1.34 -5.49 -2.60
CA ARG A 14 -0.98 -5.68 -4.01
C ARG A 14 -1.78 -4.76 -4.93
N ASP A 15 -3.10 -4.70 -4.73
CA ASP A 15 -3.98 -3.83 -5.53
C ASP A 15 -3.61 -2.35 -5.37
N ILE A 16 -3.25 -1.91 -4.16
CA ILE A 16 -2.72 -0.55 -3.91
C ILE A 16 -1.41 -0.32 -4.65
N ALA A 17 -0.47 -1.27 -4.53
CA ALA A 17 0.87 -1.16 -5.11
C ALA A 17 0.83 -1.10 -6.64
N GLU A 18 -0.05 -1.87 -7.28
CA GLU A 18 -0.29 -1.85 -8.74
C GLU A 18 -1.22 -0.69 -9.16
N GLY A 19 -1.91 -0.08 -8.19
CA GLY A 19 -2.83 1.05 -8.35
C GLY A 19 -4.15 0.68 -9.01
N LEU A 20 -4.60 -0.54 -8.78
CA LEU A 20 -5.96 -0.99 -9.07
C LEU A 20 -6.96 -0.31 -8.12
N ILE A 21 -6.51 0.05 -6.91
CA ILE A 21 -7.29 0.81 -5.95
C ILE A 21 -6.49 2.00 -5.39
N LEU A 22 -7.21 3.09 -5.13
CA LEU A 22 -6.71 4.26 -4.43
C LEU A 22 -7.36 4.33 -3.06
N VAL A 23 -6.55 4.55 -2.03
CA VAL A 23 -7.01 4.58 -0.64
C VAL A 23 -6.94 5.99 -0.07
N ASN A 24 -7.89 6.31 0.80
CA ASN A 24 -7.97 7.58 1.51
C ASN A 24 -8.50 7.35 2.93
N ALA A 25 -8.61 8.42 3.72
CA ALA A 25 -9.09 8.31 5.10
C ALA A 25 -10.48 7.66 5.23
N ASN A 26 -11.39 7.91 4.29
CA ASN A 26 -12.72 7.29 4.29
C ASN A 26 -12.67 5.77 4.05
N THR A 27 -11.69 5.31 3.25
CA THR A 27 -11.48 3.88 3.01
C THR A 27 -11.24 3.14 4.32
N PHE A 28 -10.50 3.76 5.24
CA PHE A 28 -10.08 3.15 6.51
C PHE A 28 -11.04 3.38 7.68
N LYS A 29 -12.12 4.15 7.49
CA LYS A 29 -13.04 4.53 8.57
C LYS A 29 -13.66 3.32 9.30
N LYS A 30 -13.93 2.23 8.58
CA LYS A 30 -14.57 1.01 9.11
C LYS A 30 -13.61 -0.07 9.61
N PHE A 31 -12.30 0.10 9.38
CA PHE A 31 -11.28 -0.87 9.78
C PHE A 31 -11.09 -0.81 11.30
N THR A 32 -10.55 -1.84 11.94
CA THR A 32 -10.07 -1.81 13.34
C THR A 32 -8.59 -1.46 13.37
N VAL A 33 -8.02 -1.12 14.54
CA VAL A 33 -6.58 -0.83 14.64
C VAL A 33 -5.76 -2.07 14.29
N ALA A 34 -6.23 -3.26 14.66
CA ALA A 34 -5.61 -4.53 14.29
C ALA A 34 -5.59 -4.75 12.77
N GLU A 35 -6.73 -4.53 12.09
CA GLU A 35 -6.81 -4.65 10.62
C GLU A 35 -5.90 -3.63 9.90
N LEU A 36 -5.81 -2.40 10.42
CA LEU A 36 -4.89 -1.37 9.89
C LEU A 36 -3.41 -1.76 10.07
N LYS A 37 -3.04 -2.32 11.22
CA LYS A 37 -1.69 -2.85 11.45
C LYS A 37 -1.38 -4.01 10.51
N GLN A 38 -2.35 -4.90 10.27
CA GLN A 38 -2.20 -6.01 9.34
C GLN A 38 -1.96 -5.51 7.91
N LEU A 39 -2.73 -4.51 7.44
CA LEU A 39 -2.51 -3.92 6.12
C LEU A 39 -1.17 -3.19 6.03
N SER A 40 -0.77 -2.44 7.07
CA SER A 40 0.54 -1.78 7.12
C SER A 40 1.68 -2.79 6.99
N PHE A 41 1.60 -3.91 7.71
CA PHE A 41 2.61 -4.97 7.66
C PHE A 41 2.75 -5.58 6.26
N GLU A 42 1.63 -5.86 5.58
CA GLU A 42 1.68 -6.38 4.21
C GLU A 42 2.18 -5.32 3.20
N LEU A 43 1.81 -4.04 3.37
CA LEU A 43 2.36 -2.94 2.56
C LEU A 43 3.86 -2.78 2.74
N ASP A 44 4.39 -2.95 3.96
CA ASP A 44 5.84 -2.89 4.22
C ASP A 44 6.60 -4.01 3.50
N LYS A 45 6.02 -5.23 3.44
CA LYS A 45 6.60 -6.33 2.64
C LYS A 45 6.64 -5.98 1.16
N VAL A 46 5.51 -5.53 0.60
CA VAL A 46 5.44 -5.13 -0.81
C VAL A 46 6.37 -3.95 -1.12
N GLN A 47 6.56 -3.03 -0.17
CA GLN A 47 7.51 -1.92 -0.31
C GLN A 47 8.95 -2.43 -0.39
N LYS A 48 9.32 -3.41 0.45
CA LYS A 48 10.65 -4.04 0.43
C LYS A 48 10.89 -4.75 -0.89
N GLU A 49 9.94 -5.56 -1.35
CA GLU A 49 10.01 -6.23 -2.67
C GLU A 49 10.20 -5.22 -3.80
N ALA A 50 9.36 -4.17 -3.85
CA ALA A 50 9.46 -3.12 -4.86
C ALA A 50 10.80 -2.37 -4.79
N ARG A 51 11.39 -2.20 -3.59
CA ARG A 51 12.72 -1.61 -3.45
C ARG A 51 13.82 -2.54 -3.93
N SER A 52 13.66 -3.85 -3.78
CA SER A 52 14.59 -4.87 -4.26
C SER A 52 14.57 -5.03 -5.77
N GLU A 53 13.51 -4.61 -6.46
CA GLU A 53 13.51 -4.51 -7.93
C GLU A 53 14.63 -3.56 -8.38
N GLN A 54 15.59 -4.06 -9.17
CA GLN A 54 16.67 -3.28 -9.78
C GLN A 54 16.53 -3.29 -11.30
N PRO A 55 15.76 -2.33 -11.86
CA PRO A 55 15.71 -2.15 -13.31
C PRO A 55 17.08 -1.80 -13.89
N LEU A 56 17.29 -2.14 -15.16
CA LEU A 56 18.44 -1.65 -15.92
C LEU A 56 18.37 -0.12 -16.01
N GLY A 57 19.51 0.56 -15.90
CA GLY A 57 19.57 2.03 -15.82
C GLY A 57 19.00 2.75 -17.04
N GLU A 58 19.04 2.11 -18.21
CA GLU A 58 18.51 2.64 -19.47
C GLU A 58 17.00 2.43 -19.62
N ASP A 59 16.41 1.52 -18.82
CA ASP A 59 14.97 1.27 -18.80
C ASP A 59 14.26 2.31 -17.93
N THR A 60 14.17 3.52 -18.48
CA THR A 60 13.49 4.65 -17.85
C THR A 60 12.02 4.34 -17.52
N GLN A 61 11.35 3.47 -18.29
CA GLN A 61 9.96 3.11 -18.04
C GLN A 61 9.82 2.22 -16.81
N ALA A 62 10.67 1.21 -16.65
CA ALA A 62 10.68 0.35 -15.47
C ALA A 62 11.06 1.14 -14.20
N ILE A 63 12.02 2.06 -14.29
CA ILE A 63 12.40 2.97 -13.19
C ILE A 63 11.19 3.80 -12.75
N GLN A 64 10.50 4.45 -13.69
CA GLN A 64 9.32 5.26 -13.38
C GLN A 64 8.17 4.40 -12.84
N LYS A 65 7.94 3.20 -13.37
CA LYS A 65 6.91 2.27 -12.88
C LYS A 65 7.15 1.89 -11.43
N ARG A 66 8.39 1.53 -11.08
CA ARG A 66 8.81 1.26 -9.69
C ARG A 66 8.61 2.49 -8.80
N GLY A 67 8.99 3.68 -9.29
CA GLY A 67 8.80 4.94 -8.58
C GLY A 67 7.32 5.20 -8.25
N ARG A 68 6.42 5.03 -9.21
CA ARG A 68 4.96 5.16 -9.00
C ARG A 68 4.44 4.14 -7.99
N LYS A 69 4.86 2.88 -8.09
CA LYS A 69 4.51 1.81 -7.13
C LYS A 69 4.92 2.21 -5.71
N LEU A 70 6.17 2.63 -5.51
CA LEU A 70 6.67 3.07 -4.20
C LEU A 70 5.94 4.31 -3.68
N GLY A 71 5.62 5.27 -4.56
CA GLY A 71 4.82 6.44 -4.22
C GLY A 71 3.46 6.07 -3.65
N ARG A 72 2.71 5.20 -4.36
CA ARG A 72 1.39 4.71 -3.91
C ARG A 72 1.46 4.04 -2.54
N ILE A 73 2.43 3.15 -2.34
CA ILE A 73 2.62 2.45 -1.05
C ILE A 73 2.90 3.45 0.07
N THR A 74 3.78 4.44 -0.18
CA THR A 74 4.15 5.46 0.81
C THR A 74 2.94 6.30 1.23
N THR A 75 2.14 6.76 0.27
CA THR A 75 0.91 7.51 0.54
C THR A 75 -0.11 6.68 1.31
N ALA A 76 -0.26 5.39 0.98
CA ALA A 76 -1.15 4.48 1.70
C ALA A 76 -0.73 4.31 3.16
N LEU A 77 0.57 4.06 3.42
CA LEU A 77 1.11 3.94 4.79
C LEU A 77 0.90 5.22 5.61
N GLN A 78 1.14 6.39 5.02
CA GLN A 78 0.87 7.69 5.67
C GLN A 78 -0.61 7.84 6.05
N THR A 79 -1.51 7.46 5.14
CA THR A 79 -2.97 7.54 5.38
C THR A 79 -3.41 6.56 6.47
N ILE A 80 -2.84 5.35 6.49
CA ILE A 80 -3.08 4.34 7.54
C ILE A 80 -2.60 4.85 8.90
N ASN A 81 -1.40 5.44 8.97
CA ASN A 81 -0.87 6.03 10.20
C ASN A 81 -1.78 7.15 10.72
N GLN A 82 -2.23 8.05 9.85
CA GLN A 82 -3.18 9.10 10.24
C GLN A 82 -4.52 8.51 10.72
N ALA A 83 -5.01 7.44 10.09
CA ALA A 83 -6.24 6.76 10.50
C ALA A 83 -6.12 6.07 11.87
N MET A 84 -4.93 5.57 12.21
CA MET A 84 -4.65 5.00 13.53
C MET A 84 -4.54 6.07 14.61
N MET A 85 -3.91 7.22 14.32
CA MET A 85 -3.74 8.32 15.29
C MET A 85 -5.06 8.99 15.69
N LYS A 86 -6.10 8.91 14.85
CA LYS A 86 -7.42 9.51 15.11
C LYS A 86 -8.36 8.60 15.94
N ARG A 87 -7.85 7.50 16.49
CA ARG A 87 -8.60 6.52 17.29
C ARG A 87 -8.08 6.47 18.70
#